data_AF-A0A150MVX3-F1
#
_entry.id   AF-A0A150MVX3-F1
#
_cell.length_a   1.000
_cell.length_b   1.000
_cell.length_c   1.000
_cell.angle_alpha   90.00
_cell.angle_beta   90.00
_cell.angle_gamma   90.00
#
_symmetry.space_group_name_H-M   'P 1'
#
loop_
_entity.id
_entity.type
_entity.pdbx_description
1 polymer ?
#
loop_
_entity_poly.entity_id
_entity_poly.type
_entity_poly.pdbx_seq_one_letter_code
_entity_poly.pdbx_strand_id
1 'polypeptide(L)'
;MNRNGSALLSIVLAASLLAACNNGGEQVKVESKSETAATQQQATNVLAAHKGVNQAPVPLKMERIGPHDVHIEMTAQITDIEIDKGKIYKAWTFNGQAPGPLVVVNEGDTIHFTLKNMDPAIPHSMDFHAVHAAPSKDFIDVMPNKSGTFTYPANNPGVFMYHCGTKPVLQHIANGMHGVIIVKPKNGYPTDKEVDREYVLIENEWYRYNDMNDFQNGVPSYVVFSAKALKPGDPNTNGDTFTLKEKPLLAKVGEKIRLFEG
;
A
#
# COMPACT_ATOMS: atom_id res chain seq x y z
N MET A 1 4.13 21.48 -75.57
CA MET A 1 4.83 21.17 -76.84
C MET A 1 5.00 19.67 -76.93
N ASN A 2 4.47 19.09 -78.01
CA ASN A 2 4.41 17.66 -78.34
C ASN A 2 5.78 17.03 -78.61
N ARG A 3 5.90 15.73 -78.33
CA ARG A 3 6.45 14.63 -79.18
C ARG A 3 6.49 13.34 -78.33
N ASN A 4 5.61 12.34 -78.47
CA ASN A 4 5.33 11.34 -79.52
C ASN A 4 6.49 10.41 -79.95
N GLY A 5 6.23 9.09 -79.83
CA GLY A 5 6.83 7.95 -80.57
C GLY A 5 7.54 6.92 -79.67
N SER A 6 6.93 5.80 -79.22
CA SER A 6 6.57 4.53 -79.92
C SER A 6 7.80 3.82 -80.52
N ALA A 7 8.01 2.50 -80.49
CA ALA A 7 7.38 1.30 -79.92
C ALA A 7 8.29 0.10 -80.28
N LEU A 8 8.14 -1.08 -79.64
CA LEU A 8 8.25 -2.46 -80.19
C LEU A 8 8.30 -3.47 -79.01
N LEU A 9 7.19 -4.10 -78.62
CA LEU A 9 6.64 -5.39 -79.10
C LEU A 9 7.61 -6.57 -78.88
N SER A 10 7.29 -7.56 -78.04
CA SER A 10 6.54 -8.74 -78.49
C SER A 10 5.90 -9.54 -77.35
N ILE A 11 4.70 -10.03 -77.66
CA ILE A 11 3.74 -10.85 -76.90
C ILE A 11 4.00 -12.34 -77.17
N VAL A 12 3.28 -13.22 -76.44
CA VAL A 12 2.83 -14.62 -76.77
C VAL A 12 3.43 -15.66 -75.80
N LEU A 13 2.71 -16.55 -75.08
CA LEU A 13 1.32 -17.03 -75.12
C LEU A 13 0.89 -17.61 -73.74
N ALA A 14 -0.42 -17.77 -73.59
CA ALA A 14 -1.19 -18.24 -72.44
C ALA A 14 -1.10 -19.76 -72.15
N ALA A 15 -1.43 -20.14 -70.90
CA ALA A 15 -2.37 -21.22 -70.62
C ALA A 15 -2.88 -21.13 -69.16
N SER A 16 -4.20 -20.98 -69.05
CA SER A 16 -5.04 -20.99 -67.85
C SER A 16 -5.11 -22.36 -67.18
N LEU A 17 -5.37 -22.40 -65.86
CA LEU A 17 -6.39 -23.28 -65.26
C LEU A 17 -6.63 -22.94 -63.79
N LEU A 18 -7.87 -22.57 -63.48
CA LEU A 18 -8.44 -22.55 -62.14
C LEU A 18 -8.56 -23.99 -61.62
N ALA A 19 -8.16 -24.21 -60.38
CA ALA A 19 -8.67 -25.32 -59.56
C ALA A 19 -8.82 -24.82 -58.12
N ALA A 20 -10.08 -24.66 -57.70
CA ALA A 20 -10.45 -24.48 -56.31
C ALA A 20 -10.51 -25.85 -55.62
N CYS A 21 -9.85 -26.00 -54.49
CA CYS A 21 -10.16 -27.01 -53.48
C CYS A 21 -10.04 -26.39 -52.09
N ASN A 22 -11.16 -26.46 -51.37
CA ASN A 22 -11.38 -26.07 -49.99
C ASN A 22 -10.89 -27.18 -49.05
N ASN A 23 -10.10 -26.84 -48.02
CA ASN A 23 -10.24 -27.32 -46.63
C ASN A 23 -9.02 -26.98 -45.76
N GLY A 24 -9.30 -26.46 -44.55
CA GLY A 24 -8.43 -26.61 -43.37
C GLY A 24 -7.42 -25.49 -43.11
N GLY A 25 -7.89 -24.30 -42.71
CA GLY A 25 -7.03 -23.26 -42.14
C GLY A 25 -7.14 -23.22 -40.62
N GLU A 26 -6.09 -23.65 -39.93
CA GLU A 26 -5.86 -23.50 -38.48
C GLU A 26 -6.10 -22.06 -38.01
N GLN A 27 -6.93 -21.90 -36.99
CA GLN A 27 -7.05 -20.66 -36.23
C GLN A 27 -5.80 -20.49 -35.37
N VAL A 28 -4.90 -19.59 -35.75
CA VAL A 28 -3.82 -19.14 -34.88
C VAL A 28 -4.44 -18.35 -33.73
N LYS A 29 -4.55 -19.01 -32.58
CA LYS A 29 -4.92 -18.40 -31.30
C LYS A 29 -3.75 -17.51 -30.85
N VAL A 30 -3.90 -16.20 -30.95
CA VAL A 30 -2.94 -15.25 -30.38
C VAL A 30 -3.11 -15.25 -28.86
N GLU A 31 -2.27 -16.02 -28.17
CA GLU A 31 -2.16 -15.95 -26.71
C GLU A 31 -1.47 -14.65 -26.29
N SER A 32 -2.10 -13.96 -25.34
CA SER A 32 -1.64 -12.72 -24.72
C SER A 32 -0.39 -12.94 -23.87
N LYS A 33 0.79 -12.59 -24.40
CA LYS A 33 2.08 -12.56 -23.68
C LYS A 33 2.22 -11.46 -22.61
N SER A 34 1.12 -10.94 -22.07
CA SER A 34 1.14 -9.82 -21.13
C SER A 34 1.27 -10.24 -19.66
N GLU A 35 0.85 -11.46 -19.30
CA GLU A 35 0.89 -11.91 -17.89
C GLU A 35 2.28 -12.42 -17.49
N THR A 36 3.03 -13.05 -18.40
CA THR A 36 4.28 -13.75 -18.08
C THR A 36 5.44 -12.81 -17.72
N ALA A 37 5.49 -11.62 -18.31
CA ALA A 37 6.55 -10.64 -18.05
C ALA A 37 6.43 -10.00 -16.65
N ALA A 38 5.19 -9.71 -16.22
CA ALA A 38 4.93 -9.12 -14.90
C ALA A 38 5.25 -10.11 -13.76
N THR A 39 4.94 -11.39 -13.93
CA THR A 39 5.26 -12.43 -12.94
C THR A 39 6.76 -12.72 -12.85
N GLN A 40 7.47 -12.70 -13.98
CA GLN A 40 8.94 -12.89 -14.00
C GLN A 40 9.70 -11.73 -13.35
N GLN A 41 9.29 -10.49 -13.61
CA GLN A 41 9.97 -9.32 -13.04
C GLN A 41 9.71 -9.16 -11.53
N GLN A 42 8.55 -9.61 -11.05
CA GLN A 42 8.24 -9.61 -9.62
C GLN A 42 9.10 -10.64 -8.87
N ALA A 43 9.36 -11.82 -9.46
CA ALA A 43 10.21 -12.85 -8.87
C ALA A 43 11.71 -12.45 -8.77
N THR A 44 12.21 -11.59 -9.66
CA THR A 44 13.61 -11.14 -9.65
C THR A 44 13.91 -10.06 -8.60
N ASN A 45 12.89 -9.34 -8.12
CA ASN A 45 13.06 -8.22 -7.18
C ASN A 45 12.78 -8.59 -5.71
N VAL A 46 12.29 -9.81 -5.43
CA VAL A 46 12.11 -10.29 -4.05
C VAL A 46 13.47 -10.52 -3.42
N LEU A 47 13.70 -9.84 -2.29
CA LEU A 47 14.87 -10.07 -1.46
C LEU A 47 14.94 -11.55 -1.09
N ALA A 48 16.14 -12.15 -1.17
CA ALA A 48 16.31 -13.59 -0.93
C ALA A 48 15.76 -14.02 0.44
N ALA A 49 15.94 -13.19 1.47
CA ALA A 49 15.44 -13.44 2.83
C ALA A 49 13.90 -13.35 2.95
N HIS A 50 13.21 -12.72 1.99
CA HIS A 50 11.75 -12.57 1.96
C HIS A 50 11.07 -13.61 1.05
N LYS A 51 11.85 -14.42 0.34
CA LYS A 51 11.30 -15.46 -0.55
C LYS A 51 10.52 -16.50 0.26
N GLY A 52 9.23 -16.65 -0.06
CA GLY A 52 8.33 -17.57 0.65
C GLY A 52 7.90 -17.09 2.04
N VAL A 53 8.33 -15.90 2.49
CA VAL A 53 7.87 -15.31 3.74
C VAL A 53 6.50 -14.68 3.53
N ASN A 54 5.54 -15.10 4.34
CA ASN A 54 4.23 -14.46 4.47
C ASN A 54 3.77 -14.64 5.94
N GLN A 55 4.10 -13.66 6.77
CA GLN A 55 3.78 -13.67 8.19
C GLN A 55 2.32 -13.25 8.38
N ALA A 56 1.55 -14.05 9.11
CA ALA A 56 0.16 -13.74 9.42
C ALA A 56 0.05 -12.41 10.19
N PRO A 57 -1.01 -11.60 9.96
CA PRO A 57 -1.22 -10.37 10.72
C PRO A 57 -1.25 -10.60 12.23
N VAL A 58 -0.57 -9.72 12.97
CA VAL A 58 -0.52 -9.75 14.44
C VAL A 58 -1.37 -8.59 14.96
N PRO A 59 -2.36 -8.81 15.84
CA PRO A 59 -3.16 -7.71 16.38
C PRO A 59 -2.30 -6.66 17.08
N LEU A 60 -2.64 -5.38 16.89
CA LEU A 60 -2.09 -4.28 17.68
C LEU A 60 -2.37 -4.52 19.17
N LYS A 61 -1.38 -4.30 20.03
CA LYS A 61 -1.59 -4.27 21.48
C LYS A 61 -1.48 -2.84 21.96
N MET A 62 -2.50 -2.39 22.68
CA MET A 62 -2.51 -1.10 23.33
C MET A 62 -3.17 -1.21 24.69
N GLU A 63 -2.55 -0.63 25.71
CA GLU A 63 -3.11 -0.55 27.05
C GLU A 63 -2.81 0.80 27.69
N ARG A 64 -3.80 1.37 28.36
CA ARG A 64 -3.61 2.57 29.17
C ARG A 64 -3.02 2.16 30.52
N ILE A 65 -1.82 2.63 30.82
CA ILE A 65 -1.06 2.27 32.03
C ILE A 65 -1.02 3.42 33.07
N GLY A 66 -1.53 4.59 32.70
CA GLY A 66 -1.68 5.73 33.59
C GLY A 66 -2.67 6.76 33.05
N PRO A 67 -2.97 7.82 33.82
CA PRO A 67 -3.87 8.89 33.36
C PRO A 67 -3.42 9.54 32.05
N HIS A 68 -2.11 9.62 31.84
CA HIS A 68 -1.46 10.23 30.68
C HIS A 68 -0.38 9.30 30.10
N ASP A 69 -0.52 7.99 30.25
CA ASP A 69 0.47 7.01 29.78
C ASP A 69 -0.20 5.83 29.09
N VAL A 70 0.30 5.48 27.90
CA VAL A 70 -0.21 4.39 27.06
C VAL A 70 0.95 3.53 26.58
N HIS A 71 0.87 2.21 26.77
CA HIS A 71 1.77 1.24 26.13
C HIS A 71 1.19 0.81 24.79
N ILE A 72 2.03 0.76 23.76
CA ILE A 72 1.70 0.36 22.41
C ILE A 72 2.76 -0.64 21.94
N GLU A 73 2.36 -1.83 21.48
CA GLU A 73 3.26 -2.80 20.87
C GLU A 73 2.83 -3.10 19.43
N MET A 74 3.75 -2.89 18.49
CA MET A 74 3.61 -3.21 17.08
C MET A 74 4.70 -4.18 16.63
N THR A 75 4.44 -4.85 15.51
CA THR A 75 5.42 -5.69 14.84
C THR A 75 5.82 -5.05 13.52
N ALA A 76 7.10 -5.14 13.13
CA ALA A 76 7.47 -4.99 11.73
C ALA A 76 7.53 -6.40 11.11
N GLN A 77 6.80 -6.63 10.03
CA GLN A 77 6.65 -7.96 9.45
C GLN A 77 6.38 -7.93 7.94
N ILE A 78 6.67 -9.04 7.27
CA ILE A 78 6.48 -9.23 5.83
C ILE A 78 5.20 -10.02 5.57
N THR A 79 4.23 -9.40 4.90
CA THR A 79 2.89 -9.97 4.69
C THR A 79 2.45 -9.75 3.24
N ASP A 80 1.91 -10.80 2.61
CA ASP A 80 1.34 -10.70 1.27
C ASP A 80 -0.03 -10.02 1.34
N ILE A 81 -0.20 -8.94 0.58
CA ILE A 81 -1.43 -8.16 0.47
C ILE A 81 -1.87 -8.16 -0.99
N GLU A 82 -3.14 -8.50 -1.25
CA GLU A 82 -3.75 -8.33 -2.58
C GLU A 82 -4.14 -6.86 -2.76
N ILE A 83 -3.32 -6.10 -3.50
CA ILE A 83 -3.47 -4.65 -3.67
C ILE A 83 -4.38 -4.28 -4.84
N ASP A 84 -4.55 -5.21 -5.77
CA ASP A 84 -5.47 -5.17 -6.90
C ASP A 84 -5.87 -6.60 -7.23
N LYS A 85 -6.98 -6.83 -7.94
CA LYS A 85 -7.49 -8.19 -8.20
C LYS A 85 -6.44 -9.05 -8.90
N GLY A 86 -6.01 -10.14 -8.25
CA GLY A 86 -4.95 -11.02 -8.74
C GLY A 86 -3.52 -10.47 -8.61
N LYS A 87 -3.34 -9.29 -7.99
CA LYS A 87 -2.03 -8.65 -7.78
C LYS A 87 -1.64 -8.68 -6.31
N ILE A 88 -0.75 -9.61 -5.98
CA ILE A 88 -0.14 -9.70 -4.66
C ILE A 88 1.08 -8.76 -4.57
N TYR A 89 1.19 -8.02 -3.48
CA TYR A 89 2.37 -7.26 -3.07
C TYR A 89 2.92 -7.87 -1.77
N LYS A 90 4.21 -8.19 -1.73
CA LYS A 90 4.87 -8.71 -0.52
C LYS A 90 5.25 -7.55 0.39
N ALA A 91 4.25 -6.98 1.05
CA ALA A 91 4.36 -5.72 1.76
C ALA A 91 5.29 -5.83 2.97
N TRP A 92 6.00 -4.75 3.24
CA TRP A 92 6.68 -4.49 4.50
C TRP A 92 5.67 -3.73 5.35
N THR A 93 5.29 -4.30 6.49
CA THR A 93 4.09 -3.84 7.20
C THR A 93 4.38 -3.62 8.66
N PHE A 94 3.53 -2.78 9.27
CA PHE A 94 3.29 -2.90 10.68
C PHE A 94 2.11 -3.85 10.92
N ASN A 95 2.29 -4.87 11.76
CA ASN A 95 1.22 -5.78 12.18
C ASN A 95 0.52 -6.56 11.05
N GLY A 96 1.15 -6.69 9.88
CA GLY A 96 0.59 -7.38 8.73
C GLY A 96 -0.49 -6.59 7.98
N GLN A 97 -0.53 -5.28 8.19
CA GLN A 97 -1.44 -4.38 7.49
C GLN A 97 -0.65 -3.28 6.77
N ALA A 98 -1.10 -2.90 5.58
CA ALA A 98 -0.61 -1.74 4.84
C ALA A 98 -1.80 -0.96 4.27
N PRO A 99 -2.08 0.26 4.75
CA PRO A 99 -1.45 0.93 5.89
C PRO A 99 -1.56 0.13 7.19
N GLY A 100 -0.71 0.39 8.18
CA GLY A 100 -0.69 -0.29 9.47
C GLY A 100 -1.97 -0.08 10.31
N PRO A 101 -2.07 -0.73 11.49
CA PRO A 101 -3.24 -0.61 12.34
C PRO A 101 -3.40 0.83 12.87
N LEU A 102 -4.65 1.26 13.04
CA LEU A 102 -4.95 2.58 13.60
C LEU A 102 -4.50 2.67 15.06
N VAL A 103 -3.84 3.76 15.40
CA VAL A 103 -3.53 4.13 16.79
C VAL A 103 -4.38 5.32 17.18
N VAL A 104 -5.02 5.27 18.35
CA VAL A 104 -5.77 6.41 18.90
C VAL A 104 -5.34 6.65 20.35
N VAL A 105 -4.85 7.86 20.62
CA VAL A 105 -4.45 8.31 21.96
C VAL A 105 -5.13 9.65 22.29
N ASN A 106 -5.02 10.11 23.52
CA ASN A 106 -5.51 11.43 23.92
C ASN A 106 -4.37 12.45 23.88
N GLU A 107 -4.71 13.70 23.62
CA GLU A 107 -3.79 14.84 23.78
C GLU A 107 -3.17 14.84 25.18
N GLY A 108 -1.84 14.85 25.22
CA GLY A 108 -1.04 14.81 26.44
C GLY A 108 -0.67 13.41 26.93
N ASP A 109 -1.08 12.34 26.24
CA ASP A 109 -0.57 11.00 26.54
C ASP A 109 0.92 10.89 26.20
N THR A 110 1.69 10.29 27.09
CA THR A 110 3.03 9.77 26.85
C THR A 110 2.91 8.34 26.33
N ILE A 111 3.44 8.12 25.14
CA ILE A 111 3.43 6.83 24.47
C ILE A 111 4.71 6.09 24.88
N HIS A 112 4.54 4.91 25.44
CA HIS A 112 5.59 3.90 25.59
C HIS A 112 5.40 2.95 24.41
N PHE A 113 6.25 3.02 23.40
CA PHE A 113 6.10 2.27 22.16
C PHE A 113 7.14 1.17 22.06
N THR A 114 6.72 -0.06 21.82
CA THR A 114 7.59 -1.20 21.53
C THR A 114 7.40 -1.66 20.09
N LEU A 115 8.48 -1.68 19.31
CA LEU A 115 8.51 -2.34 18.01
C LEU A 115 9.22 -3.68 18.14
N LYS A 116 8.53 -4.77 17.77
CA LYS A 116 9.13 -6.09 17.60
C LYS A 116 9.40 -6.34 16.13
N ASN A 117 10.68 -6.34 15.73
CA ASN A 117 11.05 -6.59 14.35
C ASN A 117 11.05 -8.11 14.06
N MET A 118 10.08 -8.56 13.27
CA MET A 118 9.93 -9.94 12.81
C MET A 118 10.48 -10.16 11.40
N ASP A 119 10.95 -9.11 10.71
CA ASP A 119 11.65 -9.25 9.44
C ASP A 119 12.95 -10.05 9.67
N PRO A 120 13.26 -11.04 8.79
CA PRO A 120 14.45 -11.87 8.95
C PRO A 120 15.78 -11.17 8.61
N ALA A 121 15.77 -10.05 7.90
CA ALA A 121 16.98 -9.44 7.35
C ALA A 121 17.04 -7.91 7.41
N ILE A 122 15.89 -7.22 7.39
CA ILE A 122 15.84 -5.76 7.26
C ILE A 122 15.57 -5.12 8.63
N PRO A 123 16.39 -4.14 9.06
CA PRO A 123 16.06 -3.32 10.22
C PRO A 123 14.83 -2.45 9.94
N HIS A 124 14.04 -2.19 10.97
CA HIS A 124 12.87 -1.35 10.88
C HIS A 124 12.79 -0.43 12.08
N SER A 125 12.22 0.75 11.91
CA SER A 125 11.98 1.71 12.99
C SER A 125 10.56 2.25 12.94
N MET A 126 10.25 3.20 13.82
CA MET A 126 8.96 3.88 13.85
C MET A 126 9.20 5.37 14.09
N ASP A 127 8.53 6.18 13.29
CA ASP A 127 8.42 7.63 13.37
C ASP A 127 6.93 7.96 13.45
N PHE A 128 6.48 8.53 14.57
CA PHE A 128 5.12 9.06 14.70
C PHE A 128 5.18 10.58 14.53
N HIS A 129 4.45 11.16 13.56
CA HIS A 129 4.42 12.62 13.40
C HIS A 129 3.72 13.33 14.56
N ALA A 130 2.97 12.61 15.38
CA ALA A 130 2.26 13.13 16.55
C ALA A 130 3.18 13.56 17.72
N VAL A 131 4.44 13.14 17.73
CA VAL A 131 5.27 13.16 18.94
C VAL A 131 6.46 14.11 18.83
N HIS A 132 6.84 14.71 19.96
CA HIS A 132 8.12 15.42 20.05
C HIS A 132 9.19 14.47 20.57
N ALA A 133 10.06 14.03 19.67
CA ALA A 133 11.13 13.08 19.98
C ALA A 133 12.45 13.52 19.32
N ALA A 134 13.57 12.96 19.75
CA ALA A 134 14.87 13.13 19.10
C ALA A 134 15.04 12.00 18.07
N PRO A 135 14.91 12.25 16.75
CA PRO A 135 14.87 11.17 15.75
C PRO A 135 16.09 10.24 15.79
N SER A 136 17.27 10.77 16.11
CA SER A 136 18.53 10.01 16.22
C SER A 136 18.65 9.12 17.46
N LYS A 137 17.69 9.17 18.39
CA LYS A 137 17.63 8.34 19.60
C LYS A 137 16.36 7.52 19.69
N ASP A 138 15.25 8.13 19.31
CA ASP A 138 13.91 7.59 19.60
C ASP A 138 13.26 6.92 18.39
N PHE A 139 13.71 7.24 17.16
CA PHE A 139 13.23 6.63 15.90
C PHE A 139 14.29 5.74 15.24
N ILE A 140 15.20 5.19 16.06
CA ILE A 140 16.31 4.36 15.60
C ILE A 140 15.86 2.97 15.17
N ASP A 141 16.70 2.32 14.38
CA ASP A 141 16.44 0.98 13.87
C ASP A 141 16.39 -0.08 14.98
N VAL A 142 15.37 -0.93 14.91
CA VAL A 142 15.28 -2.21 15.59
C VAL A 142 15.75 -3.30 14.64
N MET A 143 16.83 -3.99 15.00
CA MET A 143 17.42 -5.04 14.17
C MET A 143 16.50 -6.26 14.02
N PRO A 144 16.68 -7.08 12.96
CA PRO A 144 15.95 -8.35 12.78
C PRO A 144 15.89 -9.20 14.05
N ASN A 145 14.70 -9.72 14.37
CA ASN A 145 14.42 -10.56 15.54
C ASN A 145 14.71 -9.89 16.89
N LYS A 146 14.76 -8.56 16.96
CA LYS A 146 14.91 -7.78 18.19
C LYS A 146 13.65 -6.96 18.46
N SER A 147 13.60 -6.42 19.68
CA SER A 147 12.62 -5.40 20.05
C SER A 147 13.33 -4.16 20.54
N GLY A 148 12.76 -2.99 20.25
CA GLY A 148 13.15 -1.71 20.82
C GLY A 148 11.95 -1.04 21.48
N THR A 149 12.18 -0.37 22.61
CA THR A 149 11.14 0.41 23.31
C THR A 149 11.57 1.86 23.40
N PHE A 150 10.66 2.77 23.08
CA PHE A 150 10.87 4.21 22.99
C PHE A 150 9.74 4.93 23.71
N THR A 151 10.02 6.09 24.31
CA THR A 151 9.01 6.83 25.07
C THR A 151 8.98 8.29 24.63
N TYR A 152 7.81 8.80 24.24
CA TYR A 152 7.65 10.18 23.78
C TYR A 152 6.22 10.70 23.96
N PRO A 153 6.04 12.02 24.15
CA PRO A 153 4.72 12.63 24.38
C PRO A 153 3.99 13.00 23.08
N ALA A 154 2.68 12.75 23.04
CA ALA A 154 1.74 13.16 21.99
C ALA A 154 0.91 14.38 22.45
N ASN A 155 1.51 15.55 22.39
CA ASN A 155 0.95 16.78 22.98
C ASN A 155 0.03 17.59 22.04
N ASN A 156 0.02 17.28 20.75
CA ASN A 156 -0.75 18.04 19.76
C ASN A 156 -1.92 17.20 19.26
N PRO A 157 -3.17 17.72 19.29
CA PRO A 157 -4.30 17.01 18.71
C PRO A 157 -4.26 17.03 17.19
N GLY A 158 -4.76 15.97 16.56
CA GLY A 158 -4.80 15.88 15.10
C GLY A 158 -4.82 14.44 14.57
N VAL A 159 -4.69 14.35 13.25
CA VAL A 159 -4.55 13.11 12.50
C VAL A 159 -3.15 13.14 11.88
N PHE A 160 -2.29 12.23 12.32
CA PHE A 160 -0.87 12.26 11.99
C PHE A 160 -0.47 10.96 11.32
N MET A 161 0.41 11.06 10.34
CA MET A 161 1.08 9.89 9.78
C MET A 161 2.01 9.27 10.84
N TYR A 162 2.15 7.95 10.78
CA TYR A 162 3.33 7.27 11.29
C TYR A 162 3.93 6.43 10.17
N HIS A 163 5.23 6.23 10.21
CA HIS A 163 5.92 5.40 9.23
C HIS A 163 7.24 4.83 9.75
N CYS A 164 7.82 3.90 9.00
CA CYS A 164 9.18 3.46 9.27
C CYS A 164 10.18 4.56 8.89
N GLY A 165 11.13 4.86 9.77
CA GLY A 165 12.17 5.87 9.59
C GLY A 165 13.54 5.31 9.15
N THR A 166 13.65 3.99 8.97
CA THR A 166 14.88 3.33 8.51
C THR A 166 15.26 3.79 7.09
N LYS A 167 16.55 4.02 6.85
CA LYS A 167 17.05 4.44 5.53
C LYS A 167 17.18 3.25 4.57
N PRO A 168 16.79 3.39 3.29
CA PRO A 168 16.16 4.55 2.67
C PRO A 168 14.67 4.66 3.02
N VAL A 169 14.24 5.76 3.66
CA VAL A 169 12.87 5.92 4.19
C VAL A 169 11.80 5.69 3.12
N LEU A 170 12.02 6.22 1.91
CA LEU A 170 11.15 6.01 0.75
C LEU A 170 10.90 4.52 0.47
N GLN A 171 11.92 3.68 0.59
CA GLN A 171 11.79 2.24 0.35
C GLN A 171 10.84 1.59 1.35
N HIS A 172 10.95 1.96 2.62
CA HIS A 172 10.12 1.39 3.68
C HIS A 172 8.68 1.86 3.58
N ILE A 173 8.46 3.16 3.32
CA ILE A 173 7.13 3.71 3.09
C ILE A 173 6.50 3.07 1.85
N ALA A 174 7.15 3.12 0.68
CA ALA A 174 6.57 2.60 -0.56
C ALA A 174 6.31 1.08 -0.55
N ASN A 175 7.00 0.33 0.31
CA ASN A 175 6.72 -1.09 0.52
C ASN A 175 5.57 -1.38 1.52
N GLY A 176 5.01 -0.37 2.19
CA GLY A 176 3.79 -0.48 3.00
C GLY A 176 3.92 -0.02 4.47
N MET A 177 5.08 0.48 4.92
CA MET A 177 5.31 0.82 6.33
C MET A 177 4.87 2.25 6.65
N HIS A 178 3.57 2.50 6.53
CA HIS A 178 2.89 3.76 6.86
C HIS A 178 1.55 3.48 7.54
N GLY A 179 1.02 4.44 8.29
CA GLY A 179 -0.30 4.38 8.90
C GLY A 179 -0.66 5.68 9.61
N VAL A 180 -1.72 5.66 10.40
CA VAL A 180 -2.26 6.85 11.06
C VAL A 180 -2.34 6.67 12.57
N ILE A 181 -1.89 7.70 13.30
CA ILE A 181 -2.18 7.92 14.70
C ILE A 181 -3.09 9.14 14.86
N ILE A 182 -4.20 8.96 15.56
CA ILE A 182 -5.12 10.04 15.94
C ILE A 182 -4.82 10.44 17.38
N VAL A 183 -4.55 11.73 17.60
CA VAL A 183 -4.47 12.32 18.93
C VAL A 183 -5.75 13.11 19.18
N LYS A 184 -6.62 12.59 20.05
CA LYS A 184 -7.91 13.20 20.33
C LYS A 184 -7.74 14.52 21.11
N PRO A 185 -8.33 15.64 20.67
CA PRO A 185 -8.26 16.91 21.38
C PRO A 185 -8.93 16.82 22.75
N LYS A 186 -8.28 17.38 23.77
CA LYS A 186 -8.76 17.40 25.15
C LYS A 186 -10.15 18.03 25.28
N ASN A 187 -10.43 19.05 24.46
CA ASN A 187 -11.68 19.80 24.48
C ASN A 187 -12.63 19.43 23.33
N GLY A 188 -12.36 18.36 22.59
CA GLY A 188 -13.13 18.00 21.40
C GLY A 188 -12.95 18.98 20.24
N TYR A 189 -13.78 18.81 19.20
CA TYR A 189 -13.98 19.80 18.15
C TYR A 189 -15.28 20.58 18.39
N PRO A 190 -15.37 21.86 17.97
CA PRO A 190 -16.59 22.67 18.15
C PRO A 190 -17.87 22.02 17.60
N THR A 191 -17.73 21.19 16.55
CA THR A 191 -18.84 20.51 15.87
C THR A 191 -19.08 19.08 16.35
N ASP A 192 -18.45 18.61 17.44
CA ASP A 192 -18.60 17.23 17.90
C ASP A 192 -20.06 16.84 18.15
N LYS A 193 -20.88 17.77 18.65
CA LYS A 193 -22.31 17.53 18.91
C LYS A 193 -23.15 17.39 17.64
N GLU A 194 -22.58 17.72 16.49
CA GLU A 194 -23.27 17.68 15.19
C GLU A 194 -22.94 16.41 14.41
N VAL A 195 -21.97 15.60 14.84
CA VAL A 195 -21.50 14.41 14.13
C VAL A 195 -22.31 13.19 14.53
N ASP A 196 -22.90 12.51 13.54
CA ASP A 196 -23.68 11.28 13.76
C ASP A 196 -22.85 10.02 13.60
N ARG A 197 -21.80 10.08 12.76
CA ARG A 197 -20.95 8.93 12.42
C ARG A 197 -19.56 9.37 11.99
N GLU A 198 -18.57 8.53 12.30
CA GLU A 198 -17.18 8.77 11.97
C GLU A 198 -16.47 7.53 11.41
N TYR A 199 -15.52 7.77 10.50
CA TYR A 199 -14.64 6.77 9.88
C TYR A 199 -13.22 7.32 9.73
N VAL A 200 -12.24 6.43 9.57
CA VAL A 200 -10.87 6.77 9.17
C VAL A 200 -10.65 6.29 7.76
N LEU A 201 -10.14 7.17 6.89
CA LEU A 201 -9.67 6.83 5.56
C LEU A 201 -8.20 7.19 5.44
N ILE A 202 -7.44 6.34 4.75
CA ILE A 202 -6.02 6.56 4.48
C ILE A 202 -5.79 6.37 3.00
N GLU A 203 -5.19 7.36 2.35
CA GLU A 203 -4.71 7.25 0.97
C GLU A 203 -3.26 6.76 0.97
N ASN A 204 -2.91 5.87 0.04
CA ASN A 204 -1.52 5.56 -0.24
C ASN A 204 -1.33 5.15 -1.70
N GLU A 205 -0.08 5.16 -2.15
CA GLU A 205 0.28 4.59 -3.44
C GLU A 205 0.94 3.22 -3.32
N TRP A 206 0.82 2.44 -4.40
CA TRP A 206 1.63 1.25 -4.66
C TRP A 206 2.38 1.42 -5.97
N TYR A 207 3.64 1.00 -5.97
CA TYR A 207 4.57 1.09 -7.09
C TYR A 207 4.98 -0.32 -7.55
N ARG A 208 5.89 -0.41 -8.53
CA ARG A 208 6.52 -1.69 -8.86
C ARG A 208 7.27 -2.23 -7.65
N TYR A 209 7.06 -3.52 -7.39
CA TYR A 209 7.51 -4.16 -6.16
C TYR A 209 9.01 -3.93 -5.89
N ASN A 210 9.28 -3.28 -4.76
CA ASN A 210 10.62 -3.02 -4.21
C ASN A 210 11.61 -2.44 -5.25
N ASP A 211 11.13 -1.61 -6.18
CA ASP A 211 11.94 -0.97 -7.23
C ASP A 211 12.21 0.49 -6.87
N MET A 212 13.39 0.77 -6.31
CA MET A 212 13.78 2.13 -5.90
C MET A 212 13.78 3.14 -7.04
N ASN A 213 14.05 2.73 -8.28
CA ASN A 213 14.01 3.64 -9.42
C ASN A 213 12.55 4.01 -9.74
N ASP A 214 11.63 3.05 -9.64
CA ASP A 214 10.19 3.32 -9.78
C ASP A 214 9.67 4.21 -8.65
N PHE A 215 10.08 3.97 -7.41
CA PHE A 215 9.67 4.79 -6.26
C PHE A 215 10.10 6.26 -6.40
N GLN A 216 11.25 6.51 -7.05
CA GLN A 216 11.81 7.87 -7.18
C GLN A 216 11.32 8.59 -8.44
N ASN A 217 11.12 7.85 -9.54
CA ASN A 217 10.96 8.43 -10.87
C ASN A 217 9.71 7.95 -11.60
N GLY A 218 9.04 6.92 -11.09
CA GLY A 218 7.84 6.34 -11.67
C GLY A 218 6.57 7.10 -11.26
N VAL A 219 5.50 6.85 -12.00
CA VAL A 219 4.15 7.17 -11.52
C VAL A 219 3.65 6.01 -10.66
N PRO A 220 2.79 6.26 -9.65
CA PRO A 220 2.20 5.19 -8.87
C PRO A 220 1.44 4.23 -9.79
N SER A 221 1.67 2.92 -9.61
CA SER A 221 0.92 1.89 -10.33
C SER A 221 -0.54 1.85 -9.86
N TYR A 222 -0.75 2.09 -8.56
CA TYR A 222 -2.07 2.20 -7.95
C TYR A 222 -2.07 3.34 -6.93
N VAL A 223 -3.20 4.03 -6.83
CA VAL A 223 -3.53 4.92 -5.72
C VAL A 223 -4.81 4.37 -5.10
N VAL A 224 -4.81 4.17 -3.80
CA VAL A 224 -5.83 3.37 -3.10
C VAL A 224 -6.29 4.05 -1.83
N PHE A 225 -7.51 3.73 -1.41
CA PHE A 225 -8.01 4.06 -0.08
C PHE A 225 -8.13 2.80 0.76
N SER A 226 -7.88 2.95 2.06
CA SER A 226 -8.22 1.97 3.08
C SER A 226 -9.04 2.63 4.19
N ALA A 227 -9.90 1.85 4.84
CA ALA A 227 -10.57 2.23 6.08
C ALA A 227 -9.97 1.49 7.27
N LYS A 228 -9.80 2.20 8.40
CA LYS A 228 -9.37 1.62 9.69
C LYS A 228 -10.44 1.80 10.75
N ALA A 229 -10.62 0.79 11.59
CA ALA A 229 -11.74 0.75 12.53
C ALA A 229 -11.49 1.65 13.75
N LEU A 230 -12.41 2.59 14.01
CA LEU A 230 -12.44 3.38 15.25
C LEU A 230 -13.22 2.70 16.37
N LYS A 231 -14.23 1.91 16.00
CA LYS A 231 -15.14 1.21 16.91
C LYS A 231 -15.42 -0.21 16.40
N PRO A 232 -15.82 -1.14 17.28
CA PRO A 232 -16.21 -2.48 16.87
C PRO A 232 -17.27 -2.46 15.77
N GLY A 233 -17.07 -3.25 14.73
CA GLY A 233 -17.96 -3.34 13.57
C GLY A 233 -17.62 -2.40 12.41
N ASP A 234 -16.73 -1.41 12.61
CA ASP A 234 -16.21 -0.64 11.48
C ASP A 234 -15.33 -1.51 10.58
N PRO A 235 -15.30 -1.23 9.26
CA PRO A 235 -14.35 -1.87 8.36
C PRO A 235 -12.90 -1.60 8.77
N ASN A 236 -12.07 -2.63 8.73
CA ASN A 236 -10.62 -2.53 8.89
C ASN A 236 -9.94 -3.24 7.72
N THR A 237 -9.42 -2.47 6.77
CA THR A 237 -9.03 -2.90 5.43
C THR A 237 -7.60 -2.49 5.12
N ASN A 238 -6.97 -3.13 4.14
CA ASN A 238 -5.69 -2.68 3.59
C ASN A 238 -5.94 -1.71 2.42
N GLY A 239 -4.89 -1.05 1.95
CA GLY A 239 -4.93 -0.20 0.76
C GLY A 239 -5.01 -1.07 -0.48
N ASP A 240 -6.21 -1.19 -1.06
CA ASP A 240 -6.44 -1.94 -2.28
C ASP A 240 -7.43 -1.21 -3.21
N THR A 241 -7.51 -1.65 -4.47
CA THR A 241 -8.32 -0.97 -5.50
C THR A 241 -9.83 -1.26 -5.40
N PHE A 242 -10.28 -2.21 -4.58
CA PHE A 242 -11.60 -2.83 -4.74
C PHE A 242 -12.45 -2.88 -3.47
N THR A 243 -11.88 -3.05 -2.29
CA THR A 243 -12.59 -3.40 -1.06
C THR A 243 -13.63 -2.34 -0.69
N LEU A 244 -13.27 -1.06 -0.68
CA LEU A 244 -14.22 0.00 -0.34
C LEU A 244 -15.23 0.31 -1.45
N LYS A 245 -15.02 -0.19 -2.67
CA LYS A 245 -16.01 -0.15 -3.76
C LYS A 245 -17.03 -1.28 -3.60
N GLU A 246 -16.56 -2.49 -3.29
CA GLU A 246 -17.38 -3.69 -3.12
C GLU A 246 -18.12 -3.72 -1.77
N LYS A 247 -17.50 -3.17 -0.73
CA LYS A 247 -18.01 -3.08 0.64
C LYS A 247 -17.93 -1.61 1.09
N PRO A 248 -18.88 -0.77 0.62
CA PRO A 248 -18.86 0.64 0.94
C PRO A 248 -19.03 0.90 2.44
N LEU A 249 -18.50 2.04 2.89
CA LEU A 249 -18.84 2.58 4.21
C LEU A 249 -20.34 2.86 4.27
N LEU A 250 -20.95 2.59 5.42
CA LEU A 250 -22.40 2.67 5.59
C LEU A 250 -22.78 3.93 6.37
N ALA A 251 -23.82 4.62 5.92
CA ALA A 251 -24.41 5.76 6.62
C ALA A 251 -25.93 5.75 6.42
N LYS A 252 -26.65 6.51 7.24
CA LYS A 252 -28.09 6.76 7.07
C LYS A 252 -28.31 8.11 6.39
N VAL A 253 -29.41 8.22 5.65
CA VAL A 253 -29.83 9.48 5.06
C VAL A 253 -30.01 10.53 6.15
N GLY A 254 -29.39 11.71 5.96
CA GLY A 254 -29.44 12.82 6.89
C GLY A 254 -28.32 12.84 7.95
N GLU A 255 -27.48 11.81 8.05
CA GLU A 255 -26.34 11.82 8.98
C GLU A 255 -25.24 12.79 8.53
N LYS A 256 -24.66 13.54 9.48
CA LYS A 256 -23.39 14.25 9.30
C LYS A 256 -22.23 13.29 9.59
N ILE A 257 -21.37 13.13 8.60
CA ILE A 257 -20.23 12.20 8.65
C ILE A 257 -18.93 12.96 8.89
N ARG A 258 -18.13 12.49 9.84
CA ARG A 258 -16.73 12.91 10.01
C ARG A 258 -15.81 11.87 9.39
N LEU A 259 -14.84 12.33 8.60
CA LEU A 259 -13.73 11.51 8.13
C LEU A 259 -12.45 12.03 8.80
N PHE A 260 -11.71 11.12 9.42
CA PHE A 260 -10.31 11.36 9.75
C PHE A 260 -9.48 10.86 8.57
N GLU A 261 -8.88 11.79 7.85
CA GLU A 261 -8.11 11.52 6.63
C GLU A 261 -6.61 11.68 6.94
N GLY A 262 -5.79 10.74 6.47
CA GLY A 262 -4.34 10.77 6.61
C GLY A 262 -3.63 9.97 5.53
#